data_AF-A0A4Q6C1E5-F1
#
_entry.id   AF-A0A4Q6C1E5-F1
#
_cell.length_a   1.000
_cell.length_b   1.000
_cell.length_c   1.000
_cell.angle_alpha   90.00
_cell.angle_beta   90.00
_cell.angle_gamma   90.00
#
_symmetry.space_group_name_H-M   'P 1'
#
loop_
_entity.id
_entity.type
_entity.pdbx_description
1 polymer ?
#
loop_
_entity_poly.entity_id
_entity_poly.type
_entity_poly.pdbx_seq_one_letter_code
_entity_poly.pdbx_strand_id
1 'polypeptide(L)' 'MTTNDGSERFNRSCESILFHHGDRVLGVQLNLSSAELGEALSGEAKGLKTFLITDKEAATGFLVALADTSPALDP' A
#
# COMPACT_ATOMS: atom_id res chain seq x y z
N MET A 1 -0.68 2.02 3.03
CA MET A 1 -0.40 0.87 2.14
C MET A 1 0.94 0.26 2.51
N THR A 2 1.11 -1.06 2.50
CA THR A 2 2.36 -1.73 2.92
C THR A 2 2.94 -2.65 1.84
N THR A 3 4.25 -2.84 1.85
CA THR A 3 4.93 -3.83 0.98
C THR A 3 4.88 -5.25 1.55
N ASN A 4 5.14 -6.24 0.69
CA ASN A 4 5.24 -7.64 1.09
C ASN A 4 6.68 -8.16 0.98
N ASP A 5 7.62 -7.42 1.55
CA ASP A 5 9.07 -7.70 1.46
C ASP A 5 9.59 -8.65 2.56
N GLY A 6 8.71 -9.39 3.24
CA GLY A 6 9.07 -10.25 4.37
C GLY A 6 9.27 -9.51 5.71
N SER A 7 8.95 -8.21 5.79
CA SER A 7 9.01 -7.44 7.04
C SER A 7 7.85 -7.76 8.00
N GLU A 8 7.74 -9.00 8.48
CA GLU A 8 6.59 -9.45 9.29
C GLU A 8 6.34 -8.60 10.54
N ARG A 9 7.39 -8.18 11.26
CA ARG A 9 7.24 -7.34 12.45
C ARG A 9 6.60 -5.99 12.11
N PHE A 10 6.94 -5.44 10.94
CA PHE A 10 6.38 -4.19 10.46
C PHE A 10 4.91 -4.37 10.05
N ASN A 11 4.61 -5.45 9.32
CA ASN A 11 3.25 -5.77 8.90
C ASN A 11 2.33 -5.99 10.11
N ARG A 12 2.79 -6.68 11.17
CA ARG A 12 2.06 -6.81 12.44
C ARG A 12 1.75 -5.47 13.09
N SER A 13 2.66 -4.50 13.04
CA SER A 13 2.39 -3.15 13.54
C SER A 13 1.31 -2.45 12.73
N CYS A 14 1.32 -2.61 11.39
CA CYS A 14 0.27 -2.08 10.53
C CYS A 14 -1.08 -2.75 10.76
N GLU A 15 -1.11 -4.08 10.93
CA GLU A 15 -2.32 -4.83 11.29
C GLU A 15 -2.89 -4.35 12.63
N SER A 16 -2.05 -4.10 13.63
CA SER A 16 -2.49 -3.56 14.92
C SER A 16 -3.17 -2.19 14.76
N ILE A 17 -2.63 -1.30 13.92
CA ILE A 17 -3.25 -0.01 13.61
C ILE A 17 -4.61 -0.22 12.94
N LEU A 18 -4.70 -1.12 11.96
CA LEU A 18 -5.95 -1.43 11.25
C LEU A 18 -6.98 -2.05 12.19
N PHE A 19 -6.57 -2.88 13.14
CA PHE A 19 -7.45 -3.46 14.15
C PHE A 19 -8.05 -2.38 15.07
N HIS A 20 -7.24 -1.42 15.51
CA HIS A 20 -7.70 -0.36 16.42
C HIS A 20 -8.44 0.79 15.73
N HIS A 21 -8.24 0.99 14.42
CA HIS A 21 -8.75 2.14 13.67
C HIS A 21 -9.43 1.77 12.34
N GLY A 22 -9.94 0.53 12.23
CA GLY A 22 -10.50 0.00 10.98
C GLY A 22 -11.72 0.74 10.44
N ASP A 23 -12.38 1.56 11.27
CA ASP A 23 -13.46 2.46 10.86
C ASP A 23 -12.97 3.68 10.05
N ARG A 24 -11.67 3.99 10.12
CA ARG A 24 -11.07 5.21 9.55
C ARG A 24 -9.90 4.96 8.62
N VAL A 25 -9.33 3.75 8.64
CA VAL A 25 -8.12 3.43 7.89
C VAL A 25 -8.37 2.21 7.01
N LEU A 26 -8.17 2.40 5.71
CA LEU A 26 -8.10 1.30 4.75
C LEU A 26 -6.66 0.80 4.63
N GLY A 27 -6.45 -0.48 4.90
CA GLY A 27 -5.20 -1.18 4.65
C GLY A 27 -5.18 -1.79 3.26
N VAL A 28 -4.12 -1.52 2.49
CA VAL A 28 -3.84 -2.21 1.22
C VAL A 28 -2.41 -2.69 1.26
N GLN A 29 -2.22 -3.98 1.02
CA GLN A 29 -0.90 -4.59 0.86
C GLN A 29 -0.59 -4.72 -0.63
N LEU A 30 0.59 -4.26 -1.03
CA LEU A 30 1.06 -4.31 -2.41
C LEU A 30 2.06 -5.46 -2.55
N ASN A 31 1.93 -6.21 -3.65
CA ASN A 31 2.89 -7.25 -4.02
C ASN A 31 4.12 -6.64 -4.71
N LEU A 32 4.83 -5.79 -3.98
CA LEU A 32 6.04 -5.10 -4.40
C LEU A 32 7.04 -5.12 -3.24
N SER A 33 8.33 -5.12 -3.56
CA SER A 33 9.40 -4.89 -2.60
C SER A 33 9.45 -3.41 -2.18
N SER A 34 10.12 -3.14 -1.06
CA SER A 34 10.29 -1.78 -0.55
C SER A 34 11.13 -0.89 -1.46
N ALA A 35 12.03 -1.46 -2.27
CA ALA A 35 12.80 -0.70 -3.25
C ALA A 35 11.94 -0.31 -4.46
N GLU A 36 11.16 -1.27 -5.00
CA GLU A 36 10.23 -1.02 -6.10
C GLU A 36 9.17 0.02 -5.71
N LEU A 37 8.66 -0.05 -4.48
CA LEU A 37 7.71 0.94 -4.00
C LEU A 37 8.34 2.35 -3.88
N GLY A 38 9.57 2.43 -3.37
CA GLY A 38 10.28 3.71 -3.25
C GLY A 38 10.58 4.33 -4.62
N GLU A 39 11.00 3.51 -5.59
CA GLU A 39 11.23 3.95 -6.96
C GLU A 39 9.94 4.46 -7.61
N ALA A 40 8.83 3.73 -7.45
CA ALA A 40 7.53 4.13 -7.99
C ALA A 40 7.01 5.46 -7.42
N LEU A 41 7.29 5.77 -6.15
CA LEU A 41 6.76 6.96 -5.48
C LEU A 41 7.69 8.17 -5.50
N SER A 42 9.01 7.93 -5.50
CA SER A 42 10.02 9.00 -5.38
C SER A 42 10.92 9.15 -6.60
N GLY A 43 10.83 8.23 -7.58
CA GLY A 43 11.75 8.16 -8.72
C GLY A 43 13.16 7.69 -8.34
N GLU A 44 13.38 7.30 -7.08
CA GLU A 44 14.65 6.82 -6.56
C GLU A 44 14.45 5.47 -5.86
N ALA A 45 15.41 4.55 -5.99
CA ALA A 45 15.42 3.27 -5.29
C ALA A 45 15.69 3.46 -3.77
N LYS A 46 14.70 4.02 -3.07
CA LYS A 46 14.67 4.21 -1.62
C LYS A 46 13.89 3.06 -0.97
N GLY A 47 14.36 2.58 0.18
CA GLY A 47 13.63 1.55 0.93
C GLY A 47 12.36 2.13 1.58
N LEU A 48 11.23 2.06 0.88
CA LEU A 48 9.93 2.54 1.36
C LEU A 48 9.01 1.36 1.68
N LYS A 49 8.71 1.17 2.97
CA LYS A 49 7.89 0.04 3.44
C LYS A 49 6.39 0.33 3.47
N THR A 50 6.04 1.60 3.65
CA THR A 50 4.65 2.07 3.73
C THR A 50 4.55 3.51 3.31
N PHE A 51 3.35 3.90 2.93
CA PHE A 51 2.96 5.30 2.80
C PHE A 51 1.48 5.45 3.16
N LEU A 52 1.13 6.68 3.56
CA LEU A 52 -0.23 7.07 3.91
C LEU A 52 -0.69 8.15 2.94
N ILE A 53 -1.87 7.96 2.36
CA ILE A 53 -2.56 9.01 1.60
C ILE A 53 -3.68 9.53 2.50
N THR A 54 -3.66 10.83 2.80
CA THR A 54 -4.67 11.50 3.61
C THR A 54 -5.64 12.33 2.78
N ASP A 55 -5.23 12.76 1.59
CA ASP A 55 -6.10 13.48 0.67
C ASP A 55 -7.06 12.52 -0.04
N LYS A 56 -8.34 12.88 -0.05
CA LYS A 56 -9.41 12.03 -0.57
C LYS A 56 -9.29 11.80 -2.08
N GLU A 57 -8.95 12.85 -2.84
CA GLU A 57 -8.86 12.77 -4.30
C GLU A 57 -7.65 11.92 -4.70
N ALA A 58 -6.51 12.14 -4.04
CA ALA A 58 -5.32 11.32 -4.23
C ALA A 58 -5.57 9.86 -3.87
N ALA A 59 -6.27 9.57 -2.77
CA ALA A 59 -6.58 8.20 -2.37
C ALA A 59 -7.50 7.51 -3.38
N THR A 60 -8.50 8.23 -3.89
CA THR A 60 -9.42 7.71 -4.91
C THR A 60 -8.68 7.43 -6.22
N GLY A 61 -7.89 8.39 -6.71
CA GLY A 61 -7.11 8.23 -7.94
C GLY A 61 -6.13 7.06 -7.85
N PHE A 62 -5.49 6.89 -6.70
CA PHE A 62 -4.60 5.75 -6.47
C PHE A 62 -5.34 4.41 -6.52
N LEU A 63 -6.50 4.29 -5.85
CA LEU A 63 -7.29 3.06 -5.86
C LEU A 63 -7.84 2.72 -7.25
N VAL A 64 -8.27 3.71 -8.02
CA VAL A 64 -8.72 3.52 -9.40
C VAL A 64 -7.57 3.03 -10.28
N ALA A 65 -6.39 3.64 -10.17
CA ALA A 65 -5.22 3.22 -10.94
C ALA A 65 -4.81 1.77 -10.64
N LEU A 66 -4.91 1.33 -9.38
CA LEU A 66 -4.71 -0.06 -8.99
C LEU A 66 -5.76 -1.01 -9.57
N ALA A 67 -7.02 -0.59 -9.61
CA ALA A 67 -8.12 -1.40 -10.14
C ALA A 67 -7.99 -1.58 -11.66
N ASP A 68 -7.62 -0.53 -12.38
CA ASP A 68 -7.44 -0.54 -13.84
C ASP A 68 -6.25 -1.39 -14.30
N THR A 69 -5.32 -1.73 -13.39
CA THR A 69 -4.17 -2.61 -13.66
C THR A 69 -4.46 -4.10 -13.40
N SER A 70 -5.65 -4.46 -12.91
CA SER A 70 -6.02 -5.86 -12.71
C SER A 70 -6.48 -6.47 -14.05
N PRO A 71 -5.80 -7.50 -14.60
CA PRO A 71 -6.44 -8.32 -15.61
C PRO A 71 -7.67 -8.93 -14.94
N ALA A 72 -8.84 -8.79 -15.59
CA ALA A 72 -10.11 -9.29 -15.10
C ALA A 72 -9.89 -10.65 -14.41
N LEU A 73 -10.23 -10.74 -13.13
CA LEU A 73 -10.37 -12.02 -12.45
C LEU A 73 -11.41 -12.81 -13.25
N ASP A 74 -10.94 -13.73 -14.09
CA ASP A 74 -11.80 -14.68 -14.78
C ASP A 74 -12.62 -15.43 -13.70
N PRO A 75 -13.95 -15.53 -13.86
CA PRO A 75 -14.86 -16.11 -12.88
C PRO A 75 -14.65 -17.60 -12.63
#